data_AF-A0AAP2S6Z4-F1
#
_entry.id   AF-A0AAP2S6Z4-F1
#
_cell.length_a   1.000
_cell.length_b   1.000
_cell.length_c   1.000
_cell.angle_alpha   90.00
_cell.angle_beta   90.00
_cell.angle_gamma   90.00
#
_symmetry.space_group_name_H-M   'P 1'
#
loop_
_entity.id
_entity.type
_entity.pdbx_description
1 polymer ?
#
loop_
_entity_poly.entity_id
_entity_poly.type
_entity_poly.pdbx_seq_one_letter_code
_entity_poly.pdbx_strand_id
1 'polypeptide(L)'
;MWDLIEKGLEHNGLITAFAFVGVVMWMSVVLSKRLTFGRIHGSAIAIVIGLVLAWVGGTLTGGQKGLADLALFSGIGLMGGAMLRDFAIVATAFEVQATEARKAGLIGVIALLLGTVLPFIVGASMAWVFGYRDAVSMTTIGAGAVTYIVGPVTGAAIGATSDVMALSIATGLIKAILVMVGTPVAARWMGLDNPRSAMVFG
;
A
#
# COMPACT_ATOMS: atom_id res chain seq x y z
N MET A 1 -32.05 -7.52 -18.73
CA MET A 1 -31.60 -6.38 -17.89
C MET A 1 -30.26 -6.69 -17.26
N TRP A 2 -30.10 -7.83 -16.59
CA TRP A 2 -28.82 -8.27 -16.03
C TRP A 2 -27.69 -8.36 -17.05
N ASP A 3 -27.92 -8.96 -18.23
CA ASP A 3 -26.89 -9.04 -19.29
C ASP A 3 -26.46 -7.68 -19.84
N LEU A 4 -27.33 -6.66 -19.75
CA LEU A 4 -27.05 -5.30 -20.21
C LEU A 4 -26.20 -4.53 -19.20
N ILE A 5 -26.44 -4.79 -17.91
CA ILE A 5 -25.64 -4.27 -16.79
C ILE A 5 -24.27 -4.94 -16.78
N GLU A 6 -24.22 -6.26 -16.93
CA GLU A 6 -22.99 -7.05 -16.97
C GLU A 6 -22.09 -6.60 -18.13
N LYS A 7 -22.61 -6.56 -19.35
CA LYS A 7 -21.88 -6.02 -20.52
C LYS A 7 -21.41 -4.58 -20.33
N GLY A 8 -22.23 -3.75 -19.69
CA GLY A 8 -21.86 -2.36 -19.38
C GLY A 8 -20.71 -2.24 -18.38
N LEU A 9 -20.68 -3.11 -17.37
CA LEU A 9 -19.63 -3.18 -16.35
C LEU A 9 -18.33 -3.78 -16.89
N GLU A 10 -18.43 -4.79 -17.75
CA GLU A 10 -17.27 -5.39 -18.43
C GLU A 10 -16.61 -4.40 -19.39
N HIS A 11 -17.40 -3.64 -20.16
CA HIS A 11 -16.87 -2.63 -21.07
C HIS A 11 -16.19 -1.48 -20.32
N ASN A 12 -16.64 -1.18 -19.11
CA ASN A 12 -16.10 -0.11 -18.26
C ASN A 12 -15.33 -0.65 -17.05
N GLY A 13 -14.45 -1.63 -17.26
CA GLY A 13 -13.75 -2.34 -16.18
C GLY A 13 -13.09 -1.44 -15.13
N LEU A 14 -12.49 -0.31 -15.52
CA LEU A 14 -11.87 0.63 -14.58
C LEU A 14 -12.90 1.33 -13.67
N ILE A 15 -14.04 1.73 -14.23
CA ILE A 15 -15.14 2.37 -13.48
C ILE A 15 -15.73 1.34 -12.50
N THR A 16 -15.94 0.11 -12.96
CA THR A 16 -16.37 -1.02 -12.13
C THR A 16 -15.40 -1.26 -10.97
N ALA A 17 -14.10 -1.21 -11.23
CA ALA A 17 -13.07 -1.35 -10.19
C ALA A 17 -13.14 -0.23 -9.15
N PHE A 18 -13.24 1.03 -9.58
CA PHE A 18 -13.40 2.17 -8.65
C PHE A 18 -14.69 2.07 -7.82
N ALA A 19 -15.81 1.70 -8.44
CA ALA A 19 -17.07 1.51 -7.73
C ALA A 19 -16.95 0.39 -6.69
N PHE A 20 -16.36 -0.74 -7.07
CA PHE A 20 -16.14 -1.88 -6.18
C PHE A 20 -15.22 -1.53 -5.00
N VAL A 21 -14.07 -0.92 -5.27
CA VAL A 21 -13.13 -0.49 -4.21
C VAL A 21 -13.78 0.58 -3.32
N GLY A 22 -14.57 1.49 -3.90
CA GLY A 22 -15.35 2.48 -3.14
C GLY A 22 -16.34 1.83 -2.17
N VAL A 23 -17.05 0.77 -2.59
CA VAL A 23 -17.95 0.00 -1.73
C VAL A 23 -17.16 -0.72 -0.62
N VAL A 24 -16.04 -1.36 -0.95
CA VAL A 24 -15.16 -2.01 0.05
C VAL A 24 -14.67 -1.00 1.09
N MET A 25 -14.23 0.18 0.65
CA MET A 25 -13.79 1.25 1.53
C MET A 25 -14.93 1.76 2.43
N TRP A 26 -16.11 1.99 1.86
CA TRP A 26 -17.28 2.43 2.62
C TRP A 26 -17.67 1.42 3.70
N MET A 27 -17.77 0.13 3.34
CA MET A 27 -18.03 -0.94 4.31
C MET A 27 -16.95 -1.00 5.39
N SER A 28 -15.69 -0.82 5.02
CA SER A 28 -14.56 -0.84 5.96
C SER A 28 -14.60 0.30 6.97
N VAL A 29 -15.00 1.51 6.55
CA VAL A 29 -15.19 2.65 7.45
C VAL A 29 -16.39 2.44 8.37
N VAL A 30 -17.49 1.89 7.86
CA VAL A 30 -18.67 1.55 8.68
C VAL A 30 -18.29 0.48 9.73
N LEU A 31 -17.54 -0.54 9.32
CA LEU A 31 -17.08 -1.60 10.21
C LEU A 31 -16.09 -1.10 11.26
N SER A 32 -15.14 -0.24 10.87
CA SER A 32 -14.23 0.44 11.81
C SER A 32 -15.01 1.17 12.91
N LYS A 33 -16.02 1.95 12.55
CA LYS A 33 -16.84 2.72 13.49
C LYS A 33 -17.68 1.83 14.40
N ARG A 34 -18.35 0.81 13.86
CA ARG A 34 -19.24 -0.07 14.64
C ARG A 34 -18.52 -1.09 15.50
N LEU A 35 -17.44 -1.69 15.00
CA LEU A 35 -16.78 -2.82 15.65
C LEU A 35 -15.63 -2.37 16.56
N THR A 36 -14.90 -1.32 16.17
CA THR A 36 -13.68 -0.89 16.87
C THR A 36 -13.78 0.48 17.51
N PHE A 37 -14.99 1.08 17.51
CA PHE A 37 -15.23 2.45 17.94
C PHE A 37 -14.29 3.46 17.27
N GLY A 38 -13.86 3.18 16.03
CA GLY A 38 -12.93 4.02 15.27
C GLY A 38 -11.45 3.88 15.66
N ARG A 39 -11.07 2.92 16.51
CA ARG A 39 -9.67 2.72 16.91
C ARG A 39 -8.80 2.12 15.80
N ILE A 40 -9.37 1.28 14.94
CA ILE A 40 -8.66 0.72 13.77
C ILE A 40 -8.97 1.58 12.54
N HIS A 41 -7.94 2.01 11.82
CA HIS A 41 -8.09 2.80 10.61
C HIS A 41 -8.87 2.01 9.53
N GLY A 42 -9.86 2.63 8.89
CA GLY A 42 -10.72 1.96 7.91
C GLY A 42 -9.96 1.35 6.73
N SER A 43 -8.83 1.95 6.33
CA SER A 43 -7.93 1.43 5.29
C SER A 43 -7.31 0.07 5.66
N ALA A 44 -6.96 -0.16 6.93
CA ALA A 44 -6.41 -1.43 7.38
C ALA A 44 -7.43 -2.57 7.21
N ILE A 45 -8.70 -2.30 7.53
CA ILE A 45 -9.81 -3.25 7.31
C ILE A 45 -10.00 -3.50 5.81
N ALA A 46 -9.96 -2.45 4.99
CA ALA A 46 -10.11 -2.57 3.55
C ALA A 46 -9.01 -3.43 2.92
N ILE A 47 -7.76 -3.29 3.38
CA ILE A 47 -6.64 -4.13 2.93
C ILE A 47 -6.91 -5.60 3.26
N VAL A 48 -7.35 -5.91 4.49
CA VAL A 48 -7.67 -7.29 4.89
C VAL A 48 -8.81 -7.86 4.04
N ILE A 49 -9.89 -7.10 3.81
CA ILE A 49 -10.98 -7.53 2.94
C ILE A 49 -10.47 -7.76 1.52
N GLY A 50 -9.64 -6.87 0.98
CA GLY A 50 -9.03 -7.01 -0.34
C GLY A 50 -8.17 -8.27 -0.47
N LEU A 51 -7.37 -8.60 0.55
CA LEU A 51 -6.56 -9.82 0.59
C LEU A 51 -7.43 -11.08 0.63
N VAL A 52 -8.49 -11.09 1.44
CA VAL A 52 -9.46 -12.20 1.49
C VAL A 52 -10.13 -12.38 0.13
N LEU A 53 -10.56 -11.30 -0.51
CA LEU A 53 -11.19 -11.36 -1.82
C LEU A 53 -10.22 -11.80 -2.92
N ALA A 54 -8.96 -11.36 -2.87
CA ALA A 54 -7.92 -11.81 -3.80
C ALA A 54 -7.67 -13.31 -3.67
N TRP A 55 -7.61 -13.82 -2.43
CA TRP A 55 -7.48 -15.25 -2.16
C TRP A 55 -8.70 -16.04 -2.68
N VAL A 56 -9.92 -15.61 -2.37
CA VAL A 56 -11.15 -16.23 -2.87
C VAL A 56 -11.18 -16.22 -4.40
N GLY A 57 -10.91 -15.07 -5.03
CA GLY A 57 -10.84 -14.94 -6.48
C GLY A 57 -9.85 -15.91 -7.12
N GLY A 58 -8.63 -16.01 -6.58
CA GLY A 58 -7.61 -16.93 -7.08
C GLY A 58 -7.99 -18.40 -6.90
N THR A 59 -8.60 -18.78 -5.77
CA THR A 59 -9.06 -20.16 -5.55
C THR A 59 -10.21 -20.56 -6.48
N LEU A 60 -11.10 -19.63 -6.82
CA LEU A 60 -12.23 -19.88 -7.70
C LEU A 60 -11.81 -19.99 -9.17
N THR A 61 -10.88 -19.15 -9.62
CA THR A 61 -10.41 -19.15 -11.02
C THR A 61 -9.27 -20.13 -11.28
N GLY A 62 -8.58 -20.58 -10.23
CA GLY A 62 -7.32 -21.31 -10.34
C GLY A 62 -6.17 -20.45 -10.90
N GLY A 63 -6.38 -19.13 -11.02
CA GLY A 63 -5.42 -18.18 -11.57
C GLY A 63 -4.49 -17.59 -10.50
N GLN A 64 -3.53 -16.79 -10.96
CA GLN A 64 -2.50 -16.17 -10.10
C GLN A 64 -2.72 -14.67 -9.86
N LYS A 65 -3.76 -14.04 -10.44
CA LYS A 65 -4.02 -12.60 -10.33
C LYS A 65 -5.22 -12.27 -9.43
N GLY A 66 -5.75 -13.27 -8.72
CA GLY A 66 -6.81 -13.10 -7.72
C GLY A 66 -8.13 -12.66 -8.37
N LEU A 67 -8.75 -11.60 -7.84
CA LEU A 67 -10.00 -11.06 -8.43
C LEU A 67 -9.83 -10.63 -9.89
N ALA A 68 -8.63 -10.21 -10.31
CA ALA A 68 -8.41 -9.74 -11.67
C ALA A 68 -8.49 -10.85 -12.73
N ASP A 69 -8.51 -12.12 -12.32
CA ASP A 69 -8.75 -13.26 -13.22
C ASP A 69 -10.23 -13.40 -13.61
N LEU A 70 -11.15 -12.73 -12.91
CA LEU A 70 -12.57 -12.68 -13.27
C LEU A 70 -12.83 -11.55 -14.27
N ALA A 71 -13.53 -11.83 -15.38
CA ALA A 71 -13.79 -10.86 -16.45
C ALA A 71 -14.40 -9.54 -15.93
N LEU A 72 -15.41 -9.65 -15.06
CA LEU A 72 -16.10 -8.53 -14.42
C LEU A 72 -15.18 -7.64 -13.57
N PHE A 73 -14.10 -8.21 -13.01
CA PHE A 73 -13.18 -7.53 -12.10
C PHE A 73 -11.78 -7.32 -12.70
N SER A 74 -11.61 -7.56 -13.99
CA SER A 74 -10.34 -7.38 -14.72
C SER A 74 -9.77 -5.96 -14.55
N GLY A 75 -10.64 -4.95 -14.45
CA GLY A 75 -10.25 -3.57 -14.17
C GLY A 75 -9.57 -3.34 -12.82
N ILE A 76 -9.75 -4.23 -11.83
CA ILE A 76 -9.03 -4.19 -10.55
C ILE A 76 -7.53 -4.43 -10.78
N GLY A 77 -7.17 -5.28 -11.74
CA GLY A 77 -5.77 -5.50 -12.13
C GLY A 77 -5.12 -4.24 -12.72
N LEU A 78 -5.88 -3.48 -13.53
CA LEU A 78 -5.42 -2.19 -14.05
C LEU A 78 -5.31 -1.14 -12.93
N MET A 79 -6.29 -1.11 -12.03
CA MET A 79 -6.32 -0.19 -10.89
C MET A 79 -5.19 -0.46 -9.88
N GLY A 80 -4.84 -1.72 -9.65
CA GLY A 80 -3.71 -2.12 -8.78
C GLY A 80 -2.36 -2.20 -9.50
N GLY A 81 -2.33 -1.95 -10.80
CA GLY A 81 -1.15 -2.07 -11.64
C GLY A 81 -0.21 -0.87 -11.58
N ALA A 82 0.85 -0.92 -12.41
CA ALA A 82 1.86 0.14 -12.46
C ALA A 82 1.28 1.51 -12.82
N MET A 83 0.29 1.57 -13.73
CA MET A 83 -0.28 2.84 -14.19
C MET A 83 -0.87 3.70 -13.06
N LEU A 84 -1.79 3.16 -12.26
CA LEU A 84 -2.40 3.94 -11.19
C LEU A 84 -1.46 4.17 -10.01
N ARG A 85 -0.53 3.25 -9.76
CA ARG A 85 0.55 3.47 -8.79
C ARG A 85 1.37 4.69 -9.18
N ASP A 86 1.80 4.77 -10.44
CA ASP A 86 2.63 5.88 -10.92
C ASP A 86 1.83 7.19 -10.96
N PHE A 87 0.55 7.15 -11.33
CA PHE A 87 -0.37 8.28 -11.19
C PHE A 87 -0.47 8.77 -9.75
N ALA A 88 -0.61 7.87 -8.77
CA ALA A 88 -0.68 8.22 -7.36
C ALA A 88 0.63 8.86 -6.86
N ILE A 89 1.79 8.34 -7.27
CA ILE A 89 3.10 8.94 -6.95
C ILE A 89 3.15 10.39 -7.44
N VAL A 90 2.78 10.60 -8.70
CA VAL A 90 2.79 11.93 -9.32
C VAL A 90 1.79 12.86 -8.62
N ALA A 91 0.57 12.39 -8.33
CA ALA A 91 -0.45 13.16 -7.63
C ALA A 91 0.01 13.58 -6.22
N THR A 92 0.61 12.67 -5.45
CA THR A 92 1.18 12.99 -4.13
C THR A 92 2.31 14.01 -4.24
N ALA A 93 3.18 13.89 -5.25
CA ALA A 93 4.24 14.87 -5.48
C ALA A 93 3.70 16.29 -5.77
N PHE A 94 2.58 16.40 -6.49
CA PHE A 94 1.91 17.68 -6.74
C PHE A 94 1.18 18.26 -5.51
N GLU A 95 0.77 17.42 -4.56
CA GLU A 95 0.13 17.85 -3.32
C GLU A 95 1.14 18.44 -2.30
N VAL A 96 2.43 18.13 -2.45
CA VAL A 96 3.48 18.60 -1.53
C VAL A 96 3.56 20.14 -1.52
N GLN A 97 3.25 20.72 -0.37
CA GLN A 97 3.36 22.15 -0.13
C GLN A 97 4.82 22.53 0.14
N ALA A 98 5.49 23.07 -0.87
CA ALA A 98 6.91 23.46 -0.79
C ALA A 98 7.21 24.41 0.39
N THR A 99 6.26 25.27 0.76
CA THR A 99 6.37 26.17 1.92
C THR A 99 6.47 25.41 3.24
N GLU A 100 5.67 24.36 3.45
CA GLU A 100 5.69 23.55 4.67
C GLU A 100 6.92 22.65 4.71
N ALA A 101 7.31 22.05 3.57
CA ALA A 101 8.55 21.29 3.46
C ALA A 101 9.78 22.16 3.84
N ARG A 102 9.79 23.44 3.43
CA ARG A 102 10.86 24.38 3.80
C ARG A 102 10.88 24.70 5.30
N LYS A 103 9.72 24.75 5.96
CA LYS A 103 9.63 24.97 7.43
C LYS A 103 10.13 23.77 8.24
N ALA A 104 9.99 22.55 7.72
CA ALA A 104 10.57 21.35 8.33
C ALA A 104 12.11 21.46 8.36
N GLY A 105 12.71 22.11 7.36
CA GLY A 105 14.12 22.46 7.33
C GLY A 105 15.03 21.23 7.45
N LEU A 106 16.17 21.38 8.14
CA LEU A 106 17.14 20.31 8.31
C LEU A 106 16.57 19.10 9.09
N ILE A 107 15.66 19.34 10.03
CA ILE A 107 15.03 18.28 10.83
C ILE A 107 14.20 17.36 9.93
N GLY A 108 13.42 17.93 9.01
CA GLY A 108 12.65 17.15 8.03
C GLY A 108 13.53 16.30 7.13
N VAL A 109 14.66 16.84 6.66
CA VAL A 109 15.61 16.08 5.82
C VAL A 109 16.22 14.91 6.60
N ILE A 110 16.66 15.15 7.83
CA ILE A 110 17.23 14.09 8.67
C ILE A 110 16.17 13.02 8.97
N ALA A 111 14.95 13.43 9.31
CA ALA A 111 13.84 12.50 9.57
C ALA A 111 13.52 11.65 8.34
N LEU A 112 13.46 12.25 7.14
CA LEU A 112 13.25 11.54 5.88
C LEU A 112 14.37 10.54 5.59
N LEU A 113 15.63 10.95 5.77
CA LEU A 113 16.79 10.06 5.58
C LEU A 113 16.77 8.90 6.58
N LEU A 114 16.52 9.16 7.86
CA LEU A 114 16.42 8.10 8.87
C LEU A 114 15.22 7.17 8.60
N GLY A 115 14.07 7.75 8.24
CA GLY A 115 12.83 7.05 7.92
C GLY A 115 12.92 6.21 6.64
N THR A 116 13.91 6.44 5.78
CA THR A 116 14.16 5.62 4.58
C THR A 116 15.30 4.64 4.78
N VAL A 117 16.44 5.08 5.31
CA VAL A 117 17.64 4.25 5.49
C VAL A 117 17.42 3.17 6.55
N LEU A 118 16.82 3.50 7.70
CA LEU A 118 16.63 2.52 8.77
C LEU A 118 15.69 1.38 8.35
N PRO A 119 14.49 1.64 7.79
CA PRO A 119 13.62 0.56 7.34
C PRO A 119 14.23 -0.25 6.19
N PHE A 120 15.01 0.38 5.30
CA PHE A 120 15.72 -0.33 4.25
C PHE A 120 16.73 -1.35 4.83
N ILE A 121 17.56 -0.92 5.79
CA ILE A 121 18.52 -1.81 6.45
C ILE A 121 17.81 -2.97 7.17
N VAL A 122 16.72 -2.67 7.89
CA VAL A 122 15.93 -3.70 8.58
C VAL A 122 15.31 -4.67 7.56
N GLY A 123 14.71 -4.17 6.47
CA GLY A 123 14.13 -5.02 5.43
C GLY A 123 15.16 -5.89 4.72
N ALA A 124 16.30 -5.32 4.33
CA ALA A 124 17.39 -6.04 3.67
C ALA A 124 18.04 -7.09 4.60
N SER A 125 18.22 -6.76 5.88
CA SER A 125 18.74 -7.72 6.88
C SER A 125 17.76 -8.86 7.12
N MET A 126 16.46 -8.59 7.17
CA MET A 126 15.44 -9.65 7.21
C MET A 126 15.47 -10.51 5.95
N ALA A 127 15.53 -9.92 4.76
CA ALA A 127 15.68 -10.68 3.52
C ALA A 127 16.88 -11.63 3.57
N TRP A 128 18.02 -11.16 4.10
CA TRP A 128 19.23 -11.97 4.28
C TRP A 128 19.05 -13.13 5.26
N VAL A 129 18.36 -12.89 6.38
CA VAL A 129 18.01 -13.94 7.37
C VAL A 129 17.09 -14.99 6.76
N PHE A 130 16.14 -14.59 5.91
CA PHE A 130 15.24 -15.49 5.18
C PHE A 130 15.88 -16.16 3.95
N GLY A 131 17.18 -15.96 3.70
CA GLY A 131 17.93 -16.68 2.69
C GLY A 131 18.11 -15.97 1.34
N TYR A 132 17.60 -14.75 1.17
CA TYR A 132 17.88 -13.93 -0.01
C TYR A 132 19.29 -13.36 0.09
N ARG A 133 20.18 -13.75 -0.83
CA ARG A 133 21.61 -13.35 -0.80
C ARG A 133 22.02 -12.48 -1.98
N ASP A 134 21.19 -12.41 -3.02
CA ASP A 134 21.44 -11.57 -4.17
C ASP A 134 21.05 -10.11 -3.90
N ALA A 135 21.81 -9.19 -4.49
CA ALA A 135 21.61 -7.76 -4.30
C ALA A 135 20.24 -7.30 -4.83
N VAL A 136 19.72 -7.91 -5.90
CA VAL A 136 18.44 -7.56 -6.50
C VAL A 136 17.29 -7.82 -5.53
N SER A 137 17.24 -9.01 -4.94
CA SER A 137 16.17 -9.40 -4.01
C SER A 137 16.26 -8.65 -2.70
N MET A 138 17.46 -8.51 -2.12
CA MET A 138 17.64 -7.76 -0.89
C MET A 138 17.26 -6.27 -1.06
N THR A 139 17.67 -5.66 -2.17
CA THR A 139 17.34 -4.25 -2.45
C THR A 139 15.84 -4.08 -2.69
N THR A 140 15.19 -5.02 -3.39
CA THR A 140 13.75 -4.96 -3.66
C THR A 140 12.92 -5.11 -2.38
N ILE A 141 13.24 -6.10 -1.54
CA ILE A 141 12.54 -6.31 -0.26
C ILE A 141 12.83 -5.15 0.71
N GLY A 142 14.08 -4.70 0.80
CA GLY A 142 14.48 -3.53 1.57
C GLY A 142 13.73 -2.27 1.15
N ALA A 143 13.61 -2.02 -0.15
CA ALA A 143 12.80 -0.94 -0.73
C ALA A 143 11.31 -1.08 -0.36
N GLY A 144 10.78 -2.29 -0.36
CA GLY A 144 9.42 -2.59 0.13
C GLY A 144 9.21 -2.23 1.60
N ALA A 145 10.22 -2.45 2.44
CA ALA A 145 10.19 -2.04 3.85
C ALA A 145 10.20 -0.51 4.02
N VAL A 146 10.71 0.25 3.05
CA VAL A 146 10.57 1.71 3.03
C VAL A 146 9.12 2.09 2.74
N THR A 147 8.55 1.64 1.62
CA THR A 147 7.11 1.73 1.35
C THR A 147 6.65 0.60 0.43
N TYR A 148 5.37 0.25 0.49
CA TYR A 148 4.77 -0.75 -0.40
C TYR A 148 4.73 -0.31 -1.89
N ILE A 149 5.06 0.95 -2.18
CA ILE A 149 5.15 1.51 -3.54
C ILE A 149 6.58 1.40 -4.07
N VAL A 150 7.57 1.75 -3.26
CA VAL A 150 8.98 1.82 -3.69
C VAL A 150 9.53 0.44 -3.99
N GLY A 151 9.17 -0.59 -3.20
CA GLY A 151 9.56 -1.98 -3.44
C GLY A 151 9.37 -2.46 -4.89
N PRO A 152 8.14 -2.50 -5.42
CA PRO A 152 7.89 -2.96 -6.79
C PRO A 152 8.41 -2.00 -7.87
N VAL A 153 8.57 -0.70 -7.60
CA VAL A 153 9.20 0.24 -8.55
C VAL A 153 10.70 -0.06 -8.67
N THR A 154 11.38 -0.21 -7.54
CA THR A 154 12.80 -0.57 -7.49
C THR A 154 13.02 -1.94 -8.10
N GLY A 155 12.22 -2.95 -7.72
CA GLY A 155 12.31 -4.30 -8.26
C GLY A 155 12.14 -4.35 -9.77
N ALA A 156 11.15 -3.64 -10.32
CA ALA A 156 10.95 -3.55 -11.76
C ALA A 156 12.15 -2.89 -12.47
N ALA A 157 12.74 -1.85 -11.88
CA ALA A 157 13.89 -1.14 -12.44
C ALA A 157 15.17 -1.97 -12.48
N ILE A 158 15.39 -2.84 -11.48
CA ILE A 158 16.60 -3.67 -11.37
C ILE A 158 16.39 -5.13 -11.82
N GLY A 159 15.23 -5.47 -12.38
CA GLY A 159 14.94 -6.79 -12.94
C GLY A 159 14.65 -7.89 -11.92
N ALA A 160 14.02 -7.56 -10.78
CA ALA A 160 13.58 -8.53 -9.79
C ALA A 160 12.45 -9.42 -10.31
N THR A 161 12.34 -10.64 -9.78
CA THR A 161 11.24 -11.55 -10.11
C THR A 161 9.91 -11.05 -9.54
N SER A 162 8.80 -11.48 -10.15
CA SER A 162 7.44 -11.14 -9.71
C SER A 162 7.20 -11.47 -8.24
N ASP A 163 7.72 -12.60 -7.79
CA ASP A 163 7.51 -13.11 -6.43
C ASP A 163 8.22 -12.24 -5.40
N VAL A 164 9.44 -11.78 -5.73
CA VAL A 164 10.20 -10.84 -4.89
C VAL A 164 9.52 -9.47 -4.84
N MET A 165 8.99 -8.99 -5.98
CA MET A 165 8.21 -7.76 -6.00
C MET A 165 6.95 -7.88 -5.14
N ALA A 166 6.23 -9.00 -5.21
CA ALA A 166 5.06 -9.27 -4.38
C ALA A 166 5.41 -9.32 -2.88
N LEU A 167 6.52 -9.97 -2.51
CA LEU A 167 7.03 -9.97 -1.13
C LEU A 167 7.39 -8.57 -0.63
N SER A 168 7.95 -7.72 -1.50
CA SER A 168 8.24 -6.33 -1.13
C SER A 168 6.98 -5.51 -0.83
N ILE A 169 5.91 -5.72 -1.62
CA ILE A 169 4.61 -5.08 -1.40
C ILE A 169 4.04 -5.55 -0.06
N ALA A 170 4.07 -6.86 0.22
CA ALA A 170 3.62 -7.43 1.48
C ALA A 170 4.40 -6.87 2.69
N THR A 171 5.72 -6.75 2.56
CA THR A 171 6.60 -6.18 3.61
C THR A 171 6.17 -4.75 3.95
N GLY A 172 5.99 -3.91 2.93
CA GLY A 172 5.55 -2.52 3.13
C GLY A 172 4.14 -2.40 3.68
N LEU A 173 3.21 -3.25 3.22
CA LEU A 173 1.82 -3.29 3.69
C LEU A 173 1.73 -3.65 5.17
N ILE A 174 2.45 -4.68 5.61
CA ILE A 174 2.49 -5.09 7.01
C ILE A 174 2.99 -3.93 7.88
N LYS A 175 4.10 -3.28 7.49
CA LYS A 175 4.60 -2.10 8.20
C LYS A 175 3.54 -1.01 8.28
N ALA A 176 2.88 -0.70 7.16
CA ALA A 176 1.87 0.35 7.11
C ALA A 176 0.69 0.05 8.04
N ILE A 177 0.19 -1.19 8.08
CA ILE A 177 -0.87 -1.61 8.99
C ILE A 177 -0.43 -1.47 10.45
N LEU A 178 0.79 -1.94 10.78
CA LEU A 178 1.34 -1.82 12.12
C LEU A 178 1.43 -0.36 12.57
N VAL A 179 1.89 0.55 11.69
CA VAL A 179 1.96 1.99 11.99
C VAL A 179 0.55 2.58 12.12
N MET A 180 -0.38 2.27 11.20
CA MET A 180 -1.75 2.79 11.26
C MET A 180 -2.49 2.38 12.54
N VAL A 181 -2.28 1.16 13.01
CA VAL A 181 -2.90 0.63 14.24
C VAL A 181 -2.13 1.06 15.50
N GLY A 182 -0.80 1.12 15.43
CA GLY A 182 0.08 1.40 16.56
C GLY A 182 0.21 2.90 16.90
N THR A 183 0.21 3.78 15.90
CA THR A 183 0.40 5.22 16.10
C THR A 183 -0.61 5.83 17.07
N PRO A 184 -1.93 5.56 17.00
CA PRO A 184 -2.89 6.09 17.98
C PRO A 184 -2.56 5.70 19.43
N VAL A 185 -1.98 4.52 19.66
CA VAL A 185 -1.60 4.02 20.98
C VAL A 185 -0.30 4.68 21.45
N ALA A 186 0.67 4.83 20.54
CA ALA A 186 1.98 5.40 20.85
C ALA A 186 2.00 6.94 20.81
N ALA A 187 0.97 7.61 20.28
CA ALA A 187 0.98 9.04 19.99
C ALA A 187 1.34 9.93 21.18
N ARG A 188 0.80 9.61 22.37
CA ARG A 188 1.12 10.35 23.62
C ARG A 188 2.56 10.17 24.06
N TRP A 189 3.13 8.97 23.86
CA TRP A 189 4.50 8.67 24.23
C TRP A 189 5.52 9.26 23.25
N MET A 190 5.17 9.31 21.96
CA MET A 190 6.00 9.91 20.90
C MET A 190 5.96 11.44 20.87
N GLY A 191 5.15 12.09 21.72
CA GLY A 191 5.04 13.54 21.76
C GLY A 191 4.42 14.14 20.49
N LEU A 192 3.49 13.41 19.86
CA LEU A 192 2.72 13.90 18.71
C LEU A 192 1.63 14.88 19.16
N ASP A 193 2.04 16.05 19.64
CA ASP A 193 1.15 17.05 20.26
C ASP A 193 0.99 18.33 19.42
N ASN A 194 1.75 18.49 18.34
CA ASN A 194 1.70 19.68 17.50
C ASN A 194 1.91 19.35 16.00
N PRO A 195 1.42 20.21 15.08
CA PRO A 195 1.54 19.98 13.63
C PRO A 195 2.97 19.79 13.14
N ARG A 196 3.96 20.41 13.79
CA ARG A 196 5.38 20.28 13.41
C ARG A 196 5.93 18.91 13.76
N SER A 197 5.59 18.37 14.94
CA SER A 197 5.94 17.00 15.35
C SER A 197 5.30 15.96 14.42
N ALA A 198 4.04 16.17 14.04
CA ALA A 198 3.34 15.32 13.10
C ALA A 198 3.98 15.35 11.70
N MET A 199 4.46 16.50 11.23
CA MET A 199 5.19 16.60 9.95
C MET A 199 6.57 15.94 9.98
N VAL A 200 7.22 15.83 11.14
CA VAL A 200 8.54 15.20 11.27
C VAL A 200 8.45 13.69 11.45
N PHE A 201 7.36 13.20 12.05
CA PHE A 201 7.08 11.77 12.22
C PHE A 201 6.30 11.13 11.07
N GLY A 202 5.66 11.95 10.23
CA GLY A 202 4.87 11.52 9.07
C GLY A 202 5.72 10.92 7.95
#